data_AF-A0A2T0GXI7-F1
#
_entry.id   AF-A0A2T0GXI7-F1
#
_cell.length_a   1.000
_cell.length_b   1.000
_cell.length_c   1.000
_cell.angle_alpha   90.00
_cell.angle_beta   90.00
_cell.angle_gamma   90.00
#
_symmetry.space_group_name_H-M   'P 1'
#
loop_
_entity.id
_entity.type
_entity.pdbx_description
1 polymer ?
#
loop_
_entity_poly.entity_id
_entity_poly.type
_entity_poly.pdbx_seq_one_letter_code
_entity_poly.pdbx_strand_id
1 'polypeptide(L)'
;MRHATRRQRATKAANAATELANRSAQAADDTAAAANSSAQHARNAAAAAEDAAAHAGESEDAAEAATTHANAAIEAANASTEAAMQARKVVDLAREAEEARIAENQYLALQTADYAAQAQTTADNAQASAEQTANSADVARKAAEAAHQALRDAIAKNQPEYDAKINNRPEPTETEIRLATYATAS
;
A
#
# COMPACT_ATOMS: atom_id res chain seq x y z
N MET A 1 7.12 -10.46 2.81
CA MET A 1 6.09 -11.17 3.62
C MET A 1 5.13 -10.25 4.41
N ARG A 2 5.56 -9.15 5.05
CA ARG A 2 4.69 -8.31 5.93
C ARG A 2 3.47 -7.64 5.23
N HIS A 3 3.56 -7.34 3.93
CA HIS A 3 2.45 -6.72 3.17
C HIS A 3 1.32 -7.71 2.81
N ALA A 4 1.63 -8.99 2.60
CA ALA A 4 0.62 -10.01 2.29
C ALA A 4 -0.30 -10.28 3.50
N THR A 5 0.28 -10.28 4.70
CA THR A 5 -0.45 -10.47 5.96
C THR A 5 -1.34 -9.29 6.32
N ARG A 6 -0.96 -8.06 5.93
CA ARG A 6 -1.76 -6.84 6.15
C ARG A 6 -2.98 -6.79 5.23
N ARG A 7 -2.81 -7.11 3.94
CA ARG A 7 -3.93 -7.22 2.98
C ARG A 7 -4.92 -8.31 3.39
N GLN A 8 -4.45 -9.50 3.74
CA GLN A 8 -5.33 -10.58 4.23
C GLN A 8 -6.13 -10.19 5.48
N ARG A 9 -5.51 -9.50 6.44
CA ARG A 9 -6.22 -8.99 7.62
C ARG A 9 -7.25 -7.93 7.26
N ALA A 10 -6.93 -7.01 6.35
CA ALA A 10 -7.85 -5.98 5.88
C ALA A 10 -9.06 -6.59 5.15
N THR A 11 -8.86 -7.58 4.28
CA THR A 11 -9.95 -8.30 3.61
C THR A 11 -10.82 -9.07 4.60
N LYS A 12 -10.21 -9.74 5.59
CA LYS A 12 -10.96 -10.47 6.61
C LYS A 12 -11.80 -9.53 7.49
N ALA A 13 -11.25 -8.36 7.83
CA ALA A 13 -11.96 -7.33 8.58
C ALA A 13 -13.13 -6.74 7.77
N ALA A 14 -12.91 -6.46 6.47
CA ALA A 14 -13.96 -6.00 5.55
C ALA A 14 -15.13 -6.98 5.50
N ASN A 15 -14.83 -8.27 5.26
CA ASN A 15 -15.86 -9.30 5.16
C ASN A 15 -16.64 -9.45 6.48
N ALA A 16 -15.95 -9.39 7.62
CA ALA A 16 -16.60 -9.45 8.93
C ALA A 16 -17.49 -8.22 9.19
N ALA A 17 -17.07 -7.03 8.74
CA ALA A 17 -17.87 -5.81 8.84
C ALA A 17 -19.13 -5.88 7.97
N THR A 18 -19.01 -6.34 6.71
CA THR A 18 -20.15 -6.56 5.81
C THR A 18 -21.15 -7.56 6.40
N GLU A 19 -20.65 -8.68 6.95
CA GLU A 19 -21.52 -9.69 7.55
C GLU A 19 -22.22 -9.18 8.82
N LEU A 20 -21.51 -8.40 9.65
CA LEU A 20 -22.11 -7.75 10.81
C LEU A 20 -23.17 -6.71 10.40
N ALA A 21 -22.91 -5.92 9.36
CA ALA A 21 -23.85 -4.94 8.83
C ALA A 21 -25.11 -5.61 8.29
N ASN A 22 -24.97 -6.71 7.54
CA ASN A 22 -26.11 -7.47 7.02
C ASN A 22 -26.95 -8.10 8.13
N ARG A 23 -26.30 -8.68 9.16
CA ARG A 23 -27.00 -9.22 10.33
C ARG A 23 -27.72 -8.14 11.12
N SER A 24 -27.11 -6.95 11.22
CA SER A 24 -27.72 -5.81 11.91
C SER A 24 -28.91 -5.26 11.13
N ALA A 25 -28.83 -5.23 9.80
CA ALA A 25 -29.96 -4.86 8.93
C ALA A 25 -31.13 -5.82 9.12
N GLN A 26 -30.87 -7.14 9.08
CA GLN A 26 -31.91 -8.14 9.31
C GLN A 26 -32.54 -8.00 10.70
N ALA A 27 -31.73 -7.83 11.75
CA ALA A 27 -32.24 -7.64 13.11
C ALA A 27 -33.09 -6.37 13.23
N ALA A 28 -32.71 -5.29 12.55
CA ALA A 28 -33.51 -4.06 12.50
C ALA A 28 -34.86 -4.28 11.81
N ASP A 29 -34.87 -5.04 10.71
CA ASP A 29 -36.09 -5.37 9.97
C ASP A 29 -37.03 -6.28 10.79
N ASP A 30 -36.48 -7.30 11.44
CA ASP A 30 -37.25 -8.19 12.33
C ASP A 30 -37.84 -7.40 13.51
N THR A 31 -37.06 -6.46 14.07
CA THR A 31 -37.52 -5.58 15.15
C THR A 31 -38.65 -4.66 14.68
N ALA A 32 -38.53 -4.07 13.48
CA ALA A 32 -39.58 -3.24 12.90
C ALA A 32 -40.88 -4.04 12.69
N ALA A 33 -40.78 -5.28 12.19
CA ALA A 33 -41.92 -6.16 12.01
C ALA A 33 -42.59 -6.51 13.35
N ALA A 34 -41.80 -6.85 14.38
CA ALA A 34 -42.28 -7.12 15.72
C ALA A 34 -42.94 -5.90 16.37
N ALA A 35 -42.38 -4.70 16.15
CA ALA A 35 -42.93 -3.42 16.59
C ALA A 35 -44.31 -3.17 15.98
N ASN A 36 -44.43 -3.31 14.66
CA ASN A 36 -45.68 -3.14 13.93
C ASN A 36 -46.76 -4.14 14.39
N SER A 37 -46.36 -5.40 14.61
CA SER A 37 -47.26 -6.43 15.14
C SER A 37 -47.74 -6.09 16.56
N SER A 38 -46.84 -5.66 17.44
CA SER A 38 -47.21 -5.19 18.79
C SER A 38 -48.15 -3.99 18.74
N ALA A 39 -47.91 -3.03 17.84
CA ALA A 39 -48.80 -1.89 17.60
C ALA A 39 -50.21 -2.34 17.22
N GLN A 40 -50.30 -3.35 16.37
CA GLN A 40 -51.58 -3.87 15.92
C GLN A 40 -52.31 -4.61 17.05
N HIS A 41 -51.59 -5.42 17.83
CA HIS A 41 -52.15 -6.05 19.03
C HIS A 41 -52.61 -5.02 20.07
N ALA A 42 -51.85 -3.94 20.27
CA ALA A 42 -52.22 -2.82 21.13
C ALA A 42 -53.56 -2.19 20.71
N ARG A 43 -53.69 -1.85 19.42
CA ARG A 43 -54.90 -1.25 18.85
C ARG A 43 -56.09 -2.19 18.94
N ASN A 44 -55.88 -3.49 18.70
CA ASN A 44 -56.93 -4.49 18.82
C ASN A 44 -57.37 -4.66 20.29
N ALA A 45 -56.43 -4.65 21.23
CA ALA A 45 -56.74 -4.68 22.66
C ALA A 45 -57.50 -3.43 23.10
N ALA A 46 -57.14 -2.25 22.57
CA ALA A 46 -57.87 -0.99 22.76
C ALA A 46 -59.31 -1.06 22.25
N ALA A 47 -59.49 -1.56 21.03
CA ALA A 47 -60.82 -1.69 20.45
C ALA A 47 -61.67 -2.69 21.27
N ALA A 48 -61.08 -3.81 21.69
CA ALA A 48 -61.77 -4.79 22.54
C ALA A 48 -62.09 -4.22 23.93
N ALA A 49 -61.23 -3.36 24.47
CA ALA A 49 -61.45 -2.62 25.71
C ALA A 49 -62.66 -1.69 25.61
N GLU A 50 -62.71 -0.88 24.56
CA GLU A 50 -63.80 0.06 24.29
C GLU A 50 -65.12 -0.66 24.04
N ASP A 51 -65.10 -1.77 23.29
CA ASP A 51 -66.27 -2.61 23.04
C ASP A 51 -66.78 -3.26 24.33
N ALA A 52 -65.85 -3.80 25.16
CA ALA A 52 -66.20 -4.33 26.47
C ALA A 52 -66.76 -3.26 27.40
N ALA A 53 -66.20 -2.04 27.40
CA ALA A 53 -66.69 -0.90 28.17
C ALA A 53 -68.11 -0.47 27.73
N ALA A 54 -68.34 -0.38 26.42
CA ALA A 54 -69.63 -0.02 25.84
C ALA A 54 -70.73 -1.05 26.16
N HIS A 55 -70.34 -2.31 26.37
CA HIS A 55 -71.26 -3.40 26.70
C HIS A 55 -71.35 -3.72 28.20
N ALA A 56 -70.35 -3.35 28.99
CA ALA A 56 -70.38 -3.45 30.45
C ALA A 56 -70.94 -2.16 31.03
N GLY A 57 -72.27 -1.99 31.01
CA GLY A 57 -72.96 -0.89 31.68
C GLY A 57 -72.76 -0.78 33.21
N GLU A 58 -71.74 -1.44 33.79
CA GLU A 58 -71.49 -1.56 35.24
C GLU A 58 -70.00 -1.54 35.65
N SER A 59 -69.01 -1.35 34.75
CA SER A 59 -67.60 -1.42 35.16
C SER A 59 -66.71 -0.37 34.48
N GLU A 60 -66.87 0.90 34.89
CA GLU A 60 -65.98 2.02 34.50
C GLU A 60 -64.50 1.67 34.73
N ASP A 61 -64.18 1.00 35.83
CA ASP A 61 -62.80 0.61 36.16
C ASP A 61 -62.17 -0.32 35.10
N ALA A 62 -62.95 -1.26 34.53
CA ALA A 62 -62.46 -2.16 33.50
C ALA A 62 -62.22 -1.43 32.17
N ALA A 63 -63.09 -0.48 31.84
CA ALA A 63 -62.93 0.39 30.69
C ALA A 63 -61.66 1.24 30.79
N GLU A 64 -61.47 1.91 31.93
CA GLU A 64 -60.32 2.79 32.18
C GLU A 64 -58.99 2.02 32.18
N ALA A 65 -58.95 0.85 32.83
CA ALA A 65 -57.76 0.00 32.82
C ALA A 65 -57.40 -0.44 31.40
N ALA A 66 -58.40 -0.78 30.59
CA ALA A 66 -58.19 -1.31 29.26
C ALA A 66 -57.82 -0.20 28.25
N THR A 67 -58.35 1.02 28.38
CA THR A 67 -57.83 2.23 27.69
C THR A 67 -56.40 2.55 28.11
N THR A 68 -56.06 2.39 29.39
CA THR A 68 -54.68 2.62 29.87
C THR A 68 -53.69 1.64 29.23
N HIS A 69 -54.03 0.34 29.19
CA HIS A 69 -53.21 -0.68 28.56
C HIS A 69 -53.06 -0.47 27.05
N ALA A 70 -54.12 -0.04 26.38
CA ALA A 70 -54.09 0.34 24.97
C ALA A 70 -53.09 1.46 24.68
N ASN A 71 -53.15 2.55 25.43
CA ASN A 71 -52.25 3.69 25.26
C ASN A 71 -50.80 3.29 25.52
N ALA A 72 -50.53 2.55 26.60
CA ALA A 72 -49.19 2.04 26.88
C ALA A 72 -48.63 1.14 25.77
N ALA A 73 -49.49 0.32 25.16
CA ALA A 73 -49.09 -0.57 24.08
C ALA A 73 -48.86 0.19 22.75
N ILE A 74 -49.59 1.28 22.50
CA ILE A 74 -49.32 2.22 21.40
C ILE A 74 -47.96 2.92 21.61
N GLU A 75 -47.67 3.40 22.82
CA GLU A 75 -46.39 4.03 23.15
C GLU A 75 -45.21 3.05 22.96
N ALA A 76 -45.33 1.82 23.44
CA ALA A 76 -44.32 0.78 23.25
C ALA A 76 -44.05 0.47 21.78
N ALA A 77 -45.10 0.45 20.95
CA ALA A 77 -44.99 0.25 19.52
C ALA A 77 -44.28 1.42 18.80
N ASN A 78 -44.60 2.66 19.18
CA ASN A 78 -43.92 3.84 18.66
C ASN A 78 -42.42 3.80 19.02
N ALA A 79 -42.09 3.52 20.29
CA ALA A 79 -40.71 3.40 20.74
C ALA A 79 -39.94 2.28 19.99
N SER A 80 -40.59 1.16 19.73
CA SER A 80 -39.99 0.05 18.97
C SER A 80 -39.76 0.42 17.50
N THR A 81 -40.65 1.22 16.91
CA THR A 81 -40.50 1.75 15.54
C THR A 81 -39.34 2.72 15.45
N GLU A 82 -39.22 3.63 16.42
CA GLU A 82 -38.07 4.55 16.52
C GLU A 82 -36.74 3.79 16.69
N ALA A 83 -36.70 2.77 17.54
CA ALA A 83 -35.52 1.93 17.73
C ALA A 83 -35.11 1.24 16.41
N ALA A 84 -36.06 0.71 15.65
CA ALA A 84 -35.78 0.10 14.36
C ALA A 84 -35.27 1.11 13.32
N MET A 85 -35.81 2.34 13.31
CA MET A 85 -35.30 3.43 12.47
C MET A 85 -33.86 3.81 12.82
N GLN A 86 -33.53 3.92 14.11
CA GLN A 86 -32.17 4.19 14.56
C GLN A 86 -31.22 3.06 14.17
N ALA A 87 -31.64 1.80 14.29
CA ALA A 87 -30.85 0.65 13.86
C ALA A 87 -30.54 0.68 12.36
N ARG A 88 -31.53 1.01 11.51
CA ARG A 88 -31.30 1.23 10.08
C ARG A 88 -30.27 2.33 9.81
N LYS A 89 -30.39 3.47 10.50
CA LYS A 89 -29.43 4.57 10.37
C LYS A 89 -27.99 4.16 10.73
N VAL A 90 -27.82 3.36 11.79
CA VAL A 90 -26.50 2.84 12.18
C VAL A 90 -25.92 1.93 11.09
N VAL A 91 -26.75 1.07 10.47
CA VAL A 91 -26.33 0.22 9.35
C VAL A 91 -25.90 1.05 8.15
N ASP A 92 -26.67 2.09 7.79
CA ASP A 92 -26.35 2.95 6.66
C ASP A 92 -25.03 3.69 6.89
N LEU A 93 -24.82 4.25 8.09
CA LEU A 93 -23.54 4.87 8.47
C LEU A 93 -22.37 3.87 8.43
N ALA A 94 -22.60 2.62 8.84
CA ALA A 94 -21.57 1.59 8.77
C ALA A 94 -21.20 1.23 7.32
N ARG A 95 -22.17 1.23 6.41
CA ARG A 95 -21.93 1.04 4.96
C ARG A 95 -21.14 2.20 4.37
N GLU A 96 -21.54 3.44 4.64
CA GLU A 96 -20.82 4.64 4.21
C GLU A 96 -19.36 4.64 4.70
N ALA A 97 -19.13 4.28 5.96
CA ALA A 97 -17.79 4.17 6.52
C ALA A 97 -16.94 3.09 5.84
N GLU A 98 -17.53 1.93 5.52
CA GLU A 98 -16.82 0.86 4.81
C GLU A 98 -16.50 1.24 3.37
N GLU A 99 -17.42 1.89 2.65
CA GLU A 99 -17.17 2.40 1.30
C GLU A 99 -16.01 3.40 1.29
N ALA A 100 -15.99 4.35 2.23
CA ALA A 100 -14.89 5.29 2.41
C ALA A 100 -13.56 4.58 2.69
N ARG A 101 -13.57 3.57 3.57
CA ARG A 101 -12.39 2.76 3.91
C ARG A 101 -11.88 1.96 2.71
N ILE A 102 -12.77 1.40 1.89
CA ILE A 102 -12.41 0.68 0.67
C ILE A 102 -11.73 1.63 -0.33
N ALA A 103 -12.32 2.82 -0.54
CA ALA A 103 -11.76 3.83 -1.44
C ALA A 103 -10.36 4.28 -1.00
N GLU A 104 -10.16 4.52 0.31
CA GLU A 104 -8.86 4.87 0.86
C GLU A 104 -7.82 3.74 0.66
N ASN A 105 -8.21 2.49 0.93
CA ASN A 105 -7.31 1.35 0.71
C ASN A 105 -6.92 1.18 -0.76
N GLN A 106 -7.85 1.42 -1.69
CA GLN A 106 -7.56 1.39 -3.12
C GLN A 106 -6.57 2.50 -3.51
N TYR A 107 -6.79 3.72 -3.04
CA TYR A 107 -5.88 4.84 -3.27
C TYR A 107 -4.46 4.54 -2.76
N LEU A 108 -4.33 4.05 -1.52
CA LEU A 108 -3.04 3.68 -0.94
C LEU A 108 -2.37 2.53 -1.72
N ALA A 109 -3.14 1.53 -2.17
CA ALA A 109 -2.60 0.43 -2.95
C ALA A 109 -2.01 0.90 -4.29
N LEU A 110 -2.71 1.80 -4.98
CA LEU A 110 -2.23 2.42 -6.23
C LEU A 110 -0.96 3.24 -5.98
N GLN A 111 -0.97 4.11 -4.98
CA GLN A 111 0.20 4.92 -4.63
C GLN A 111 1.42 4.04 -4.29
N THR A 112 1.22 2.95 -3.55
CA THR A 112 2.30 2.02 -3.21
C THR A 112 2.84 1.30 -4.46
N ALA A 113 1.95 0.94 -5.39
CA ALA A 113 2.34 0.32 -6.66
C ALA A 113 3.15 1.29 -7.54
N ASP A 114 2.75 2.56 -7.62
CA ASP A 114 3.47 3.58 -8.37
C ASP A 114 4.86 3.82 -7.80
N TYR A 115 4.99 3.95 -6.47
CA TYR A 115 6.30 4.08 -5.83
C TYR A 115 7.19 2.86 -6.08
N ALA A 116 6.63 1.65 -6.04
CA ALA A 116 7.39 0.43 -6.33
C ALA A 116 7.85 0.38 -7.79
N ALA A 117 6.99 0.79 -8.74
CA ALA A 117 7.34 0.86 -10.15
C ALA A 117 8.47 1.89 -10.41
N GLN A 118 8.37 3.08 -9.81
CA GLN A 118 9.41 4.12 -9.92
C GLN A 118 10.75 3.65 -9.32
N ALA A 119 10.70 2.99 -8.15
CA ALA A 119 11.89 2.42 -7.53
C ALA A 119 12.54 1.35 -8.41
N GLN A 120 11.74 0.48 -9.03
CA GLN A 120 12.24 -0.54 -9.95
C GLN A 120 12.89 0.09 -11.18
N THR A 121 12.22 1.04 -11.85
CA THR A 121 12.80 1.76 -13.00
C THR A 121 14.11 2.45 -12.64
N THR A 122 14.18 3.05 -11.45
CA THR A 122 15.42 3.70 -10.97
C THR A 122 16.54 2.68 -10.76
N ALA A 123 16.23 1.53 -10.18
CA ALA A 123 17.19 0.45 -9.98
C ALA A 123 17.70 -0.13 -11.31
N ASP A 124 16.79 -0.39 -12.26
CA ASP A 124 17.13 -0.91 -13.59
C ASP A 124 18.03 0.06 -14.35
N ASN A 125 17.72 1.35 -14.31
CA ASN A 125 18.54 2.40 -14.93
C ASN A 125 19.93 2.49 -14.28
N ALA A 126 20.01 2.40 -12.95
CA ALA A 126 21.28 2.41 -12.23
C ALA A 126 22.13 1.19 -12.58
N GLN A 127 21.52 0.00 -12.68
CA GLN A 127 22.20 -1.22 -13.10
C GLN A 127 22.73 -1.11 -14.53
N ALA A 128 21.89 -0.65 -15.47
CA ALA A 128 22.30 -0.46 -16.87
C ALA A 128 23.47 0.53 -16.98
N SER A 129 23.44 1.63 -16.22
CA SER A 129 24.54 2.60 -16.18
C SER A 129 25.82 2.02 -15.59
N ALA A 130 25.72 1.17 -14.56
CA ALA A 130 26.86 0.49 -13.96
C ALA A 130 27.48 -0.53 -14.93
N GLU A 131 26.66 -1.32 -15.62
CA GLU A 131 27.10 -2.27 -16.66
C GLU A 131 27.79 -1.55 -17.82
N GLN A 132 27.24 -0.44 -18.31
CA GLN A 132 27.87 0.37 -19.35
C GLN A 132 29.24 0.91 -18.91
N THR A 133 29.35 1.37 -17.66
CA THR A 133 30.61 1.87 -17.09
C THR A 133 31.64 0.77 -16.98
N ALA A 134 31.25 -0.41 -16.48
CA ALA A 134 32.12 -1.58 -16.37
C ALA A 134 32.64 -2.03 -17.75
N ASN A 135 31.75 -2.13 -18.75
CA ASN A 135 32.12 -2.47 -20.11
C ASN A 135 33.10 -1.47 -20.71
N SER A 136 32.87 -0.17 -20.49
CA SER A 136 33.75 0.90 -20.99
C SER A 136 35.15 0.84 -20.35
N ALA A 137 35.22 0.59 -19.04
CA ALA A 137 36.48 0.43 -18.33
C ALA A 137 37.27 -0.80 -18.83
N ASP A 138 36.58 -1.89 -19.12
CA ASP A 138 37.21 -3.13 -19.58
C ASP A 138 37.73 -3.01 -21.03
N VAL A 139 37.03 -2.25 -21.88
CA VAL A 139 37.52 -1.86 -23.21
C VAL A 139 38.76 -0.97 -23.11
N ALA A 140 38.75 0.04 -22.23
CA ALA A 140 39.89 0.94 -22.04
C ALA A 140 41.13 0.18 -21.54
N ARG A 141 40.94 -0.77 -20.61
CA ARG A 141 42.03 -1.64 -20.12
C ARG A 141 42.64 -2.47 -21.25
N LYS A 142 41.81 -3.14 -22.06
CA LYS A 142 42.28 -3.94 -23.21
C LYS A 142 43.02 -3.08 -24.23
N ALA A 143 42.55 -1.86 -24.49
CA ALA A 143 43.24 -0.93 -25.38
C ALA A 143 44.60 -0.50 -24.83
N ALA A 144 44.71 -0.23 -23.52
CA ALA A 144 45.97 0.10 -22.87
C ALA A 144 46.96 -1.06 -22.89
N GLU A 145 46.50 -2.29 -22.62
CA GLU A 145 47.32 -3.51 -22.72
C GLU A 145 47.86 -3.71 -24.14
N ALA A 146 47.00 -3.55 -25.16
CA ALA A 146 47.42 -3.64 -26.56
C ALA A 146 48.43 -2.56 -26.95
N ALA A 147 48.24 -1.32 -26.48
CA ALA A 147 49.19 -0.23 -26.73
C ALA A 147 50.56 -0.49 -26.08
N HIS A 148 50.58 -1.00 -24.84
CA HIS A 148 51.81 -1.39 -24.17
C HIS A 148 52.55 -2.51 -24.90
N GLN A 149 51.82 -3.51 -25.40
CA GLN A 149 52.42 -4.60 -26.16
C GLN A 149 53.04 -4.09 -27.46
N ALA A 150 52.32 -3.26 -28.22
CA ALA A 150 52.85 -2.67 -29.45
C ALA A 150 54.11 -1.83 -29.21
N LEU A 151 54.19 -1.11 -28.08
CA LEU A 151 55.37 -0.35 -27.68
C LEU A 151 56.56 -1.27 -27.37
N ARG A 152 56.34 -2.38 -26.65
CA ARG A 152 57.39 -3.38 -26.39
C ARG A 152 57.90 -3.98 -27.69
N ASP A 153 57.02 -4.35 -28.60
CA ASP A 153 57.38 -4.95 -29.88
C ASP A 153 58.17 -3.95 -30.75
N ALA A 154 57.78 -2.67 -30.75
CA ALA A 154 58.50 -1.61 -31.46
C ALA A 154 59.90 -1.36 -30.87
N ILE A 155 60.04 -1.37 -29.54
CA ILE A 155 61.34 -1.27 -28.86
C ILE A 155 62.20 -2.48 -29.24
N ALA A 156 61.68 -3.70 -29.11
CA ALA A 156 62.40 -4.93 -29.43
C ALA A 156 62.88 -4.96 -30.89
N LYS A 157 62.06 -4.46 -31.83
CA LYS A 157 62.43 -4.36 -33.25
C LYS A 157 63.57 -3.37 -33.50
N ASN A 158 63.61 -2.26 -32.75
CA ASN A 158 64.62 -1.21 -32.91
C ASN A 158 65.88 -1.47 -32.04
N GLN A 159 65.80 -2.39 -31.08
CA GLN A 159 66.88 -2.77 -30.17
C GLN A 159 68.16 -3.21 -30.89
N PRO A 160 68.14 -4.09 -31.92
CA PRO A 160 69.35 -4.47 -32.63
C PRO A 160 70.02 -3.30 -33.38
N GLU A 161 69.24 -2.29 -33.82
CA GLU A 161 69.79 -1.08 -34.43
C GLU A 161 70.46 -0.18 -33.38
N TYR A 162 69.85 -0.04 -32.21
CA TYR A 162 70.45 0.66 -31.06
C TYR A 162 71.74 -0.02 -30.60
N ASP A 163 71.73 -1.34 -30.45
CA ASP A 163 72.89 -2.13 -30.03
C ASP A 163 74.02 -2.02 -31.06
N ALA A 164 73.71 -2.04 -32.36
CA ALA A 164 74.69 -1.82 -33.42
C ALA A 164 75.30 -0.41 -33.38
N LYS A 165 74.50 0.62 -33.09
CA LYS A 165 74.98 2.01 -32.94
C LYS A 165 75.87 2.19 -31.70
N ILE A 166 75.58 1.48 -30.61
CA ILE A 166 76.41 1.49 -29.40
C ILE A 166 77.73 0.77 -29.64
N ASN A 167 77.70 -0.41 -30.27
CA ASN A 167 78.90 -1.21 -30.53
C ASN A 167 79.82 -0.59 -31.60
N ASN A 168 79.28 0.20 -32.54
CA ASN A 168 80.06 0.96 -33.53
C ASN A 168 80.38 2.40 -33.08
N ARG A 169 80.13 2.75 -31.81
CA ARG A 169 80.49 4.07 -31.32
C ARG A 169 82.02 4.14 -31.21
N PRO A 170 82.69 5.10 -31.88
CA PRO A 170 84.13 5.22 -31.79
C PRO A 170 84.53 5.44 -30.32
N GLU A 171 85.59 4.76 -29.87
CA GLU A 171 86.08 4.99 -28.52
C GLU A 171 86.43 6.47 -28.34
N PRO A 172 86.03 7.08 -27.21
CA PRO A 172 86.33 8.47 -26.95
C PRO A 172 87.84 8.66 -26.99
N THR A 173 88.27 9.66 -27.76
CA THR A 173 89.68 9.96 -27.90
C THR A 173 90.25 10.44 -26.56
N GLU A 174 91.56 10.25 -26.31
CA GLU A 174 92.20 10.74 -25.09
C GLU A 174 91.96 12.24 -24.84
N THR A 175 91.81 13.03 -25.90
CA THR A 175 91.51 14.46 -25.83
C THR A 175 90.11 14.72 -25.26
N GLU A 176 89.11 13.94 -25.69
CA GLU A 176 87.73 14.04 -25.21
C GLU A 176 87.61 13.55 -23.75
N ILE A 177 88.35 12.50 -23.39
CA ILE A 177 88.43 12.01 -22.01
C ILE A 177 89.03 13.08 -21.09
N ARG A 178 90.13 13.73 -21.50
CA ARG A 178 90.74 14.82 -20.72
C ARG A 178 89.78 16.00 -20.58
N LEU A 179 89.10 16.42 -21.67
CA LEU A 179 88.12 17.51 -21.63
C LEU A 179 86.97 17.24 -20.64
N ALA A 180 86.44 16.02 -20.61
CA ALA A 180 85.39 15.62 -19.67
C ALA A 180 85.88 15.57 -18.21
N THR A 181 87.16 15.22 -18.01
CA THR A 181 87.78 15.18 -16.67
C THR A 181 88.01 16.58 -16.12
N TYR A 182 88.32 17.56 -16.98
CA TYR A 182 88.43 18.97 -16.56
C TYR A 182 87.07 19.68 -16.42
N ALA A 183 86.06 19.26 -17.18
CA ALA A 183 84.69 19.81 -17.10
C ALA A 183 83.92 19.41 -15.84
N THR A 184 84.31 18.33 -15.15
CA THR A 184 83.74 17.91 -13.87
C THR A 184 84.51 18.45 -12.65
N ALA A 185 85.66 19.08 -12.89
CA ALA A 185 86.52 19.71 -11.87
C ALA A 185 86.40 21.25 -11.81
N SER A 186 85.46 21.84 -12.56
CA SER A 186 85.08 23.27 -12.52
C SER A 186 83.65 23.40 -12.01
#